data_AF-A0A920F604-F1
#
_entry.id   AF-A0A920F604-F1
#
_cell.length_a   1.000
_cell.length_b   1.000
_cell.length_c   1.000
_cell.angle_alpha   90.00
_cell.angle_beta   90.00
_cell.angle_gamma   90.00
#
_symmetry.space_group_name_H-M   'P 1'
#
loop_
_entity.id
_entity.type
_entity.pdbx_description
1 polymer ?
#
loop_
_entity_poly.entity_id
_entity_poly.type
_entity_poly.pdbx_seq_one_letter_code
_entity_poly.pdbx_strand_id
1 'polypeptide(L)'
;MRSKLVIIRVIGGVSYWAYGLEQIRNKVIQVGAKLAVVPGDDKSDTQLMSYSTISKDAVERIWAYFINGGVDNALNLIKYAGYLLGQEASWKEPAPLLKAGLYWPLLQYPRLEELKKYWVGDNKIALITFYRALVTSGNLKPIDALIKRLLEQGINPLPVYVSSLKDQHSDEFIKELTLKLDISVVLNTTAFAVSSTESPAKTGPFRNTDCPVFQLILSSSEKDTWLASPTGLSPRDIAMNVALPEVDGRLISRAVSFKSSAEYDRKTQCSIVTYEPVQIEFHL
;
A
#
# COMPACT_ATOMS: atom_id res chain seq x y z
N MET A 1 -20.57 -16.15 22.24
CA MET A 1 -19.66 -15.17 21.62
C MET A 1 -18.37 -15.19 22.41
N ARG A 2 -17.21 -15.39 21.77
CA ARG A 2 -15.89 -15.43 22.45
C ARG A 2 -15.11 -14.10 22.37
N SER A 3 -15.53 -13.19 21.49
CA SER A 3 -14.87 -11.89 21.29
C SER A 3 -15.21 -10.90 22.41
N LYS A 4 -14.19 -10.16 22.89
CA LYS A 4 -14.36 -9.10 23.92
C LYS A 4 -14.63 -7.71 23.34
N LEU A 5 -14.23 -7.47 22.09
CA LEU A 5 -14.53 -6.28 21.30
C LEU A 5 -14.94 -6.71 19.90
N VAL A 6 -15.92 -6.01 19.33
CA VAL A 6 -16.38 -6.17 17.95
C VAL A 6 -16.27 -4.82 17.27
N ILE A 7 -15.72 -4.80 16.06
CA ILE A 7 -15.67 -3.63 15.21
C ILE A 7 -16.41 -3.98 13.92
N ILE A 8 -17.46 -3.23 13.61
CA ILE A 8 -18.28 -3.40 12.40
C ILE A 8 -18.06 -2.19 11.52
N ARG A 9 -17.64 -2.42 10.28
CA ARG A 9 -17.48 -1.40 9.25
C ARG A 9 -18.39 -1.71 8.06
N VAL A 10 -19.34 -0.83 7.75
CA VAL A 10 -20.39 -1.10 6.75
C VAL A 10 -20.58 0.11 5.82
N ILE A 11 -20.72 -0.17 4.52
CA ILE A 11 -21.12 0.82 3.51
C ILE A 11 -22.64 0.78 3.37
N GLY A 12 -23.29 1.95 3.27
CA GLY A 12 -24.74 2.06 3.07
C GLY A 12 -25.57 2.33 4.34
N GLY A 13 -24.93 2.62 5.47
CA GLY A 13 -25.59 3.01 6.71
C GLY A 13 -26.40 1.89 7.37
N VAL A 14 -27.30 2.28 8.29
CA VAL A 14 -28.11 1.32 9.08
C VAL A 14 -29.05 0.50 8.20
N SER A 15 -29.67 1.10 7.19
CA SER A 15 -30.66 0.45 6.34
C SER A 15 -30.11 -0.75 5.57
N TYR A 16 -28.81 -0.75 5.27
CA TYR A 16 -28.15 -1.85 4.56
C TYR A 16 -28.11 -3.15 5.38
N TRP A 17 -27.95 -3.06 6.71
CA TRP A 17 -27.76 -4.24 7.56
C TRP A 17 -28.38 -4.11 8.97
N ALA A 18 -29.57 -3.50 9.04
CA ALA A 18 -30.25 -3.16 10.29
C ALA A 18 -30.40 -4.36 11.24
N TYR A 19 -30.91 -5.48 10.72
CA TYR A 19 -31.09 -6.70 11.52
C TYR A 19 -29.78 -7.21 12.12
N GLY A 20 -28.70 -7.23 11.33
CA GLY A 20 -27.38 -7.68 11.80
C GLY A 20 -26.83 -6.77 12.90
N LEU A 21 -26.97 -5.45 12.73
CA LEU A 21 -26.55 -4.45 13.72
C LEU A 21 -27.29 -4.63 15.05
N GLU A 22 -28.62 -4.79 15.00
CA GLU A 22 -29.44 -4.99 16.20
C GLU A 22 -29.09 -6.30 16.93
N GLN A 23 -29.01 -7.41 16.21
CA GLN A 23 -28.70 -8.71 16.81
C GLN A 23 -27.29 -8.72 17.44
N ILE A 24 -26.28 -8.16 16.77
CA ILE A 24 -24.93 -8.08 17.33
C ILE A 24 -24.90 -7.16 18.53
N ARG A 25 -25.54 -5.99 18.47
CA ARG A 25 -25.61 -5.05 19.60
C ARG A 25 -26.25 -5.71 20.82
N ASN A 26 -27.42 -6.34 20.65
CA ASN A 26 -28.10 -7.05 21.73
C ASN A 26 -27.22 -8.14 22.33
N LYS A 27 -26.54 -8.92 21.48
CA LYS A 27 -25.65 -9.98 21.95
C LYS A 27 -24.44 -9.44 22.71
N VAL A 28 -23.82 -8.37 22.20
CA VAL A 28 -22.66 -7.71 22.83
C VAL A 28 -23.03 -7.18 24.21
N ILE A 29 -24.19 -6.53 24.35
CA ILE A 29 -24.71 -6.04 25.64
C ILE A 29 -24.93 -7.21 26.60
N GLN A 30 -25.57 -8.29 26.15
CA GLN A 30 -25.86 -9.47 26.97
C GLN A 30 -24.57 -10.11 27.55
N VAL A 31 -23.48 -10.13 26.80
CA VAL A 31 -22.22 -10.77 27.23
C VAL A 31 -21.20 -9.79 27.83
N GLY A 32 -21.55 -8.51 27.96
CA GLY A 32 -20.64 -7.48 28.49
C GLY A 32 -19.43 -7.18 27.60
N ALA A 33 -19.51 -7.44 26.28
CA ALA A 33 -18.46 -7.10 25.33
C ALA A 33 -18.58 -5.63 24.89
N LYS A 34 -17.58 -5.16 24.13
CA LYS A 34 -17.57 -3.82 23.52
C LYS A 34 -17.93 -3.90 22.03
N LEU A 35 -18.61 -2.87 21.52
CA LEU A 35 -18.98 -2.74 20.11
C LEU A 35 -18.63 -1.34 19.60
N ALA A 36 -17.94 -1.29 18.46
CA ALA A 36 -17.77 -0.10 17.64
C ALA A 36 -18.41 -0.35 16.28
N VAL A 37 -19.33 0.52 15.85
CA VAL A 37 -19.92 0.50 14.52
C VAL A 37 -19.49 1.77 13.80
N VAL A 38 -18.87 1.63 12.63
CA VAL A 38 -18.29 2.75 11.87
C VAL A 38 -18.69 2.72 10.41
N PRO A 39 -18.78 3.88 9.73
CA PRO A 39 -19.01 3.95 8.29
C PRO A 39 -17.89 3.31 7.48
N GLY A 40 -18.25 2.76 6.32
CA GLY A 40 -17.34 2.20 5.33
C GLY A 40 -16.80 3.20 4.30
N ASP A 41 -17.29 4.44 4.30
CA ASP A 41 -16.82 5.55 3.46
C ASP A 41 -16.22 6.67 4.34
N ASP A 42 -15.83 7.77 3.70
CA ASP A 42 -15.23 8.96 4.31
C ASP A 42 -16.27 9.95 4.89
N LYS A 43 -17.55 9.58 4.91
CA LYS A 43 -18.62 10.40 5.46
C LYS A 43 -19.03 9.89 6.83
N SER A 44 -19.10 10.81 7.78
CA SER A 44 -19.58 10.48 9.12
C SER A 44 -21.06 10.11 9.08
N ASP A 45 -21.43 9.01 9.75
CA ASP A 45 -22.81 8.57 9.92
C ASP A 45 -23.10 8.42 11.42
N THR A 46 -23.62 9.49 12.01
CA THR A 46 -23.98 9.55 13.44
C THR A 46 -25.02 8.51 13.81
N GLN A 47 -25.96 8.19 12.90
CA GLN A 47 -27.01 7.20 13.15
C GLN A 47 -26.39 5.80 13.26
N LEU A 48 -25.53 5.43 12.33
CA LEU A 48 -24.80 4.17 12.35
C LEU A 48 -23.90 4.06 13.59
N MET A 49 -23.13 5.11 13.88
CA MET A 49 -22.20 5.14 15.00
C MET A 49 -22.90 5.01 16.36
N SER A 50 -24.17 5.44 16.47
CA SER A 50 -24.98 5.33 17.69
C SER A 50 -25.28 3.89 18.15
N TYR A 51 -25.05 2.89 17.30
CA TYR A 51 -25.17 1.47 17.68
C TYR A 51 -23.99 0.97 18.54
N SER A 52 -22.90 1.74 18.62
CA SER A 52 -21.73 1.41 19.41
C SER A 52 -22.03 1.39 20.92
N THR A 53 -21.28 0.59 21.67
CA THR A 53 -21.37 0.51 23.15
C THR A 53 -20.18 1.14 23.87
N ILE A 54 -19.25 1.74 23.10
CA ILE A 54 -18.09 2.48 23.61
C ILE A 54 -18.30 3.99 23.45
N SER A 55 -17.41 4.81 24.03
CA SER A 55 -17.52 6.27 23.94
C SER A 55 -17.44 6.77 22.49
N LYS A 56 -18.12 7.89 22.20
CA LYS A 56 -18.13 8.52 20.87
C LYS A 56 -16.70 8.78 20.35
N ASP A 57 -15.84 9.33 21.20
CA ASP A 57 -14.44 9.59 20.85
C ASP A 57 -13.69 8.31 20.45
N ALA A 58 -13.99 7.17 21.08
CA ALA A 58 -13.39 5.91 20.71
C ALA A 58 -13.91 5.39 19.37
N VAL A 59 -15.19 5.58 19.06
CA VAL A 59 -15.78 5.21 17.76
C VAL A 59 -15.19 6.08 16.65
N GLU A 60 -15.12 7.39 16.85
CA GLU A 60 -14.53 8.34 15.89
C GLU A 60 -13.06 8.02 15.62
N ARG A 61 -12.29 7.67 16.65
CA ARG A 61 -10.90 7.25 16.49
C ARG A 61 -10.76 5.94 15.72
N ILE A 62 -11.60 4.94 16.01
CA ILE A 62 -11.63 3.67 15.25
C ILE A 62 -11.95 3.95 13.78
N TRP A 63 -12.94 4.80 13.50
CA TRP A 63 -13.29 5.19 12.15
C TRP A 63 -12.10 5.88 11.45
N ALA A 64 -11.44 6.83 12.11
CA ALA A 64 -10.28 7.53 11.58
C ALA A 64 -9.11 6.59 11.23
N TYR A 65 -8.87 5.50 11.97
CA TYR A 65 -7.87 4.50 11.55
C TYR A 65 -8.21 3.86 10.19
N PHE A 66 -9.49 3.55 9.94
CA PHE A 66 -9.92 2.99 8.66
C PHE A 66 -9.87 4.01 7.52
N ILE A 67 -10.21 5.28 7.79
CA ILE A 67 -10.13 6.35 6.78
C ILE A 67 -8.69 6.58 6.35
N ASN A 68 -7.78 6.67 7.31
CA ASN A 68 -6.38 6.92 7.01
C ASN A 68 -5.69 5.70 6.40
N GLY A 69 -6.10 4.48 6.81
CA GLY A 69 -5.68 3.21 6.22
C GLY A 69 -4.18 2.90 6.36
N GLY A 70 -3.76 1.77 5.80
CA GLY A 70 -2.37 1.31 5.87
C GLY A 70 -2.02 0.50 7.11
N VAL A 71 -0.90 -0.23 6.99
CA VAL A 71 -0.46 -1.23 7.97
C VAL A 71 -0.25 -0.62 9.35
N ASP A 72 0.33 0.57 9.43
CA ASP A 72 0.57 1.25 10.72
C ASP A 72 -0.72 1.65 11.42
N ASN A 73 -1.71 2.16 10.70
CA ASN A 73 -3.02 2.47 11.28
C ASN A 73 -3.75 1.17 11.69
N ALA A 74 -3.64 0.09 10.91
CA ALA A 74 -4.20 -1.21 11.29
C ALA A 74 -3.57 -1.80 12.56
N LEU A 75 -2.23 -1.73 12.68
CA LEU A 75 -1.51 -2.17 13.87
C LEU A 75 -1.87 -1.32 15.10
N ASN A 76 -1.93 0.00 14.95
CA ASN A 76 -2.32 0.90 16.05
C ASN A 76 -3.80 0.75 16.42
N LEU A 77 -4.69 0.44 15.47
CA LEU A 77 -6.08 0.08 15.76
C LEU A 77 -6.16 -1.19 16.63
N ILE A 78 -5.36 -2.22 16.34
CA ILE A 78 -5.32 -3.43 17.17
C ILE A 78 -4.77 -3.12 18.58
N LYS A 79 -3.72 -2.31 18.68
CA LYS A 79 -3.18 -1.87 19.98
C LYS A 79 -4.19 -1.03 20.76
N TYR A 80 -4.89 -0.12 20.08
CA TYR A 80 -5.95 0.69 20.66
C TYR A 80 -7.14 -0.16 21.12
N ALA A 81 -7.51 -1.19 20.36
CA ALA A 81 -8.47 -2.19 20.78
C ALA A 81 -8.04 -2.92 22.07
N GLY A 82 -6.75 -3.26 22.19
CA GLY A 82 -6.17 -3.80 23.43
C GLY A 82 -6.30 -2.82 24.61
N TYR A 83 -5.95 -1.55 24.40
CA TYR A 83 -6.13 -0.49 25.39
C TYR A 83 -7.58 -0.33 25.83
N LEU A 84 -8.53 -0.32 24.88
CA LEU A 84 -9.97 -0.31 25.19
C LEU A 84 -10.39 -1.51 26.02
N LEU A 85 -9.70 -2.65 25.93
CA LEU A 85 -9.95 -3.84 26.74
C LEU A 85 -9.21 -3.86 28.08
N GLY A 86 -8.52 -2.76 28.44
CA GLY A 86 -7.77 -2.62 29.69
C GLY A 86 -6.38 -3.27 29.65
N GLN A 87 -5.86 -3.59 28.46
CA GLN A 87 -4.49 -4.07 28.32
C GLN A 87 -3.51 -2.89 28.32
N GLU A 88 -2.32 -3.10 28.88
CA GLU A 88 -1.20 -2.19 28.68
C GLU A 88 -0.72 -2.27 27.23
N ALA A 89 -1.16 -1.31 26.42
CA ALA A 89 -0.80 -1.22 25.01
C ALA A 89 -0.44 0.21 24.65
N SER A 90 0.79 0.42 24.17
CA SER A 90 1.21 1.70 23.61
C SER A 90 0.67 1.85 22.18
N TRP A 91 -0.36 2.66 22.00
CA TRP A 91 -0.95 2.99 20.70
C TRP A 91 -0.66 4.45 20.32
N LYS A 92 -0.81 4.80 19.03
CA LYS A 92 -0.64 6.16 18.49
C LYS A 92 -1.91 6.59 17.78
N GLU A 93 -2.26 7.88 17.84
CA GLU A 93 -3.42 8.43 17.12
C GLU A 93 -3.39 8.11 15.60
N PRO A 94 -4.55 7.93 14.95
CA PRO A 94 -4.62 7.65 13.52
C PRO A 94 -4.01 8.81 12.73
N ALA A 95 -3.16 8.47 11.76
CA ALA A 95 -2.40 9.45 11.01
C ALA A 95 -2.55 9.23 9.51
N PRO A 96 -2.73 10.29 8.70
CA PRO A 96 -2.80 10.16 7.26
C PRO A 96 -1.48 9.64 6.70
N LEU A 97 -1.56 8.65 5.81
CA LEU A 97 -0.41 8.26 5.03
C LEU A 97 -0.14 9.36 3.98
N LEU A 98 1.08 9.90 3.97
CA LEU A 98 1.51 10.93 3.03
C LEU A 98 1.27 10.50 1.57
N LYS A 99 1.17 11.46 0.66
CA LYS A 99 0.99 11.17 -0.77
C LYS A 99 2.22 10.51 -1.39
N ALA A 100 3.41 10.87 -0.91
CA ALA A 100 4.67 10.22 -1.25
C ALA A 100 5.52 10.04 0.01
N GLY A 101 6.46 9.10 -0.01
CA GLY A 101 7.35 8.87 1.13
C GLY A 101 8.28 7.68 0.92
N LEU A 102 9.23 7.55 1.83
CA LEU A 102 10.13 6.40 1.88
C LEU A 102 9.42 5.18 2.44
N TYR A 103 9.86 4.02 1.99
CA TYR A 103 9.43 2.74 2.51
C TYR A 103 10.63 1.94 3.03
N TRP A 104 10.40 1.07 4.00
CA TRP A 104 11.33 0.00 4.31
C TRP A 104 10.55 -1.10 5.04
N PRO A 105 10.83 -2.39 4.78
CA PRO A 105 10.17 -3.47 5.49
C PRO A 105 10.29 -3.27 7.01
N LEU A 106 9.16 -3.35 7.71
CA LEU A 106 9.06 -3.27 9.17
C LEU A 106 9.39 -1.91 9.82
N LEU A 107 9.73 -0.86 9.06
CA LEU A 107 9.91 0.49 9.60
C LEU A 107 8.65 1.35 9.42
N GLN A 108 8.30 2.11 10.45
CA GLN A 108 7.20 3.07 10.43
C GLN A 108 7.72 4.44 10.01
N TYR A 109 7.22 5.00 8.92
CA TYR A 109 7.60 6.32 8.40
C TYR A 109 9.12 6.53 8.33
N PRO A 110 9.86 5.64 7.64
CA PRO A 110 11.31 5.65 7.70
C PRO A 110 11.90 6.93 7.13
N ARG A 111 13.01 7.38 7.73
CA ARG A 111 13.83 8.48 7.22
C ARG A 111 15.00 7.95 6.39
N LEU A 112 15.53 8.80 5.51
CA LEU A 112 16.66 8.42 4.65
C LEU A 112 17.86 7.88 5.45
N GLU A 113 18.15 8.48 6.60
CA GLU A 113 19.24 8.04 7.48
C GLU A 113 19.00 6.67 8.13
N GLU A 114 17.75 6.20 8.19
CA GLU A 114 17.45 4.83 8.62
C GLU A 114 17.67 3.83 7.49
N LEU A 115 17.29 4.19 6.26
CA LEU A 115 17.54 3.36 5.06
C LEU A 115 19.04 3.14 4.83
N LYS A 116 19.83 4.21 4.97
CA LYS A 116 21.30 4.17 4.80
C LYS A 116 21.99 3.17 5.74
N LYS A 117 21.41 2.82 6.88
CA LYS A 117 21.96 1.80 7.79
C LYS A 117 21.97 0.40 7.19
N TYR A 118 21.14 0.15 6.18
CA TYR A 118 21.06 -1.12 5.46
C TYR A 118 21.85 -1.10 4.15
N TRP A 119 22.40 0.05 3.76
CA TRP A 119 23.18 0.20 2.55
C TRP A 119 24.61 -0.31 2.74
N VAL A 120 25.20 -0.77 1.64
CA VAL A 120 26.57 -1.29 1.61
C VAL A 120 27.48 -0.20 1.06
N GLY A 121 28.21 0.49 1.94
CA GLY A 121 29.12 1.57 1.58
C GLY A 121 28.49 2.60 0.64
N ASP A 122 29.29 3.12 -0.29
CA ASP A 122 28.86 4.09 -1.31
C ASP A 122 28.44 3.40 -2.63
N ASN A 123 27.91 2.17 -2.54
CA ASN A 123 27.45 1.45 -3.72
C ASN A 123 26.31 2.19 -4.44
N LYS A 124 26.12 1.83 -5.71
CA LYS A 124 25.14 2.43 -6.62
C LYS A 124 23.73 2.36 -6.03
N ILE A 125 22.95 3.43 -6.20
CA ILE A 125 21.61 3.56 -5.63
C ILE A 125 20.55 3.28 -6.71
N ALA A 126 19.63 2.37 -6.41
CA ALA A 126 18.46 2.08 -7.24
C ALA A 126 17.19 2.69 -6.61
N LEU A 127 16.60 3.68 -7.27
CA LEU A 127 15.30 4.24 -6.88
C LEU A 127 14.19 3.27 -7.29
N ILE A 128 13.38 2.80 -6.34
CA ILE A 128 12.22 1.95 -6.62
C ILE A 128 10.96 2.78 -6.43
N THR A 129 10.19 3.05 -7.48
CA THR A 129 8.94 3.81 -7.39
C THR A 129 7.72 2.92 -7.53
N PHE A 130 6.78 3.01 -6.60
CA PHE A 130 5.57 2.18 -6.58
C PHE A 130 4.36 2.92 -6.01
N TYR A 131 3.15 2.38 -6.23
CA TYR A 131 1.94 3.05 -5.77
C TYR A 131 1.79 3.02 -4.25
N ARG A 132 1.40 4.15 -3.66
CA ARG A 132 0.92 4.29 -2.27
C ARG A 132 -0.19 3.29 -1.94
N ALA A 133 -1.00 2.92 -2.95
CA ALA A 133 -2.04 1.90 -2.81
C ALA A 133 -1.51 0.54 -2.31
N LEU A 134 -0.27 0.18 -2.65
CA LEU A 134 0.38 -1.04 -2.16
C LEU A 134 0.70 -0.93 -0.68
N VAL A 135 1.15 0.24 -0.22
CA VAL A 135 1.38 0.52 1.21
C VAL A 135 0.07 0.45 2.00
N THR A 136 -0.99 1.07 1.47
CA THR A 136 -2.29 1.09 2.16
C THR A 136 -2.94 -0.29 2.23
N SER A 137 -2.70 -1.16 1.24
CA SER A 137 -3.25 -2.52 1.19
C SER A 137 -2.34 -3.60 1.80
N GLY A 138 -1.10 -3.28 2.13
CA GLY A 138 -0.11 -4.24 2.62
C GLY A 138 0.44 -5.19 1.54
N ASN A 139 0.16 -4.94 0.26
CA ASN A 139 0.61 -5.74 -0.88
C ASN A 139 2.05 -5.40 -1.28
N LEU A 140 2.99 -5.55 -0.33
CA LEU A 140 4.37 -5.06 -0.46
C LEU A 140 5.36 -6.17 -0.74
N LYS A 141 4.96 -7.45 -0.73
CA LYS A 141 5.83 -8.59 -1.04
C LYS A 141 6.67 -8.40 -2.32
N PRO A 142 6.14 -7.84 -3.43
CA PRO A 142 6.95 -7.57 -4.62
C PRO A 142 8.06 -6.54 -4.39
N ILE A 143 7.75 -5.50 -3.62
CA ILE A 143 8.70 -4.44 -3.27
C ILE A 143 9.76 -4.98 -2.30
N ASP A 144 9.35 -5.75 -1.31
CA ASP A 144 10.25 -6.42 -0.36
C ASP A 144 11.24 -7.35 -1.07
N ALA A 145 10.75 -8.11 -2.06
CA ALA A 145 11.58 -8.97 -2.89
C ALA A 145 12.58 -8.16 -3.73
N LEU A 146 12.17 -7.03 -4.33
CA LEU A 146 13.07 -6.13 -5.07
C LEU A 146 14.17 -5.55 -4.16
N ILE A 147 13.79 -5.04 -2.98
CA ILE A 147 14.74 -4.51 -1.98
C ILE A 147 15.77 -5.57 -1.62
N LYS A 148 15.31 -6.78 -1.27
CA LYS A 148 16.19 -7.89 -0.91
C LYS A 148 17.14 -8.25 -2.06
N ARG A 149 16.64 -8.37 -3.29
CA ARG A 149 17.46 -8.74 -4.44
C ARG A 149 18.50 -7.69 -4.81
N LEU A 150 18.18 -6.41 -4.68
CA LEU A 150 19.15 -5.33 -4.91
C LEU A 150 20.29 -5.39 -3.90
N LEU A 151 19.97 -5.58 -2.62
CA LEU A 151 20.99 -5.75 -1.57
C LEU A 151 21.89 -6.96 -1.82
N GLU A 152 21.32 -8.09 -2.26
CA GLU A 152 22.10 -9.29 -2.64
C GLU A 152 23.05 -9.04 -3.82
N GLN A 153 22.73 -8.10 -4.71
CA GLN A 153 23.59 -7.66 -5.82
C GLN A 153 24.53 -6.50 -5.44
N GLY A 154 24.55 -6.10 -4.17
CA GLY A 154 25.34 -4.97 -3.70
C GLY A 154 24.84 -3.61 -4.20
N ILE A 155 23.58 -3.49 -4.60
CA ILE A 155 22.95 -2.23 -5.01
C ILE A 155 22.11 -1.71 -3.85
N ASN A 156 22.25 -0.42 -3.52
CA ASN A 156 21.55 0.23 -2.43
C ASN A 156 20.11 0.59 -2.85
N PRO A 157 19.06 -0.04 -2.30
CA PRO A 157 17.69 0.24 -2.68
C PRO A 157 17.17 1.52 -1.98
N LEU A 158 16.49 2.37 -2.76
CA LEU A 158 15.76 3.54 -2.30
C LEU A 158 14.28 3.40 -2.69
N PRO A 159 13.46 2.68 -1.91
CA PRO A 159 12.04 2.50 -2.20
C PRO A 159 11.21 3.73 -1.80
N VAL A 160 10.46 4.26 -2.76
CA VAL A 160 9.61 5.44 -2.66
C VAL A 160 8.20 5.09 -3.13
N TYR A 161 7.22 5.23 -2.24
CA TYR A 161 5.82 5.15 -2.66
C TYR A 161 5.33 6.52 -3.13
N VAL A 162 4.41 6.53 -4.10
CA VAL A 162 3.76 7.74 -4.62
C VAL A 162 2.28 7.49 -4.87
N SER A 163 1.45 8.51 -4.69
CA SER A 163 0.02 8.46 -5.04
C SER A 163 -0.16 8.39 -6.56
N SER A 164 0.62 9.20 -7.28
CA SER A 164 0.71 9.24 -8.73
C SER A 164 2.01 9.95 -9.11
N LEU A 165 2.66 9.54 -10.20
CA LEU A 165 3.79 10.28 -10.76
C LEU A 165 3.38 11.62 -11.41
N LYS A 166 2.07 11.88 -11.57
CA LYS A 166 1.53 13.19 -12.01
C LYS A 166 1.18 14.13 -10.84
N ASP A 167 1.18 13.63 -9.61
CA ASP A 167 0.86 14.44 -8.43
C ASP A 167 2.07 15.31 -8.07
N GLN A 168 1.85 16.62 -7.93
CA GLN A 168 2.93 17.59 -7.70
C GLN A 168 3.76 17.28 -6.44
N HIS A 169 3.12 16.86 -5.35
CA HIS A 169 3.83 16.50 -4.13
C HIS A 169 4.74 15.27 -4.33
N SER A 170 4.29 14.31 -5.13
CA SER A 170 5.08 13.14 -5.50
C SER A 170 6.27 13.50 -6.39
N ASP A 171 6.08 14.44 -7.34
CA ASP A 171 7.16 15.00 -8.18
C ASP A 171 8.23 15.70 -7.33
N GLU A 172 7.81 16.62 -6.47
CA GLU A 172 8.70 17.39 -5.60
C GLU A 172 9.51 16.49 -4.66
N PHE A 173 8.87 15.46 -4.11
CA PHE A 173 9.54 14.50 -3.22
C PHE A 173 10.65 13.71 -3.94
N ILE A 174 10.36 13.16 -5.13
CA ILE A 174 11.37 12.45 -5.94
C ILE A 174 12.47 13.41 -6.38
N LYS A 175 12.11 14.63 -6.79
CA LYS A 175 13.09 15.66 -7.14
C LYS A 175 14.04 15.97 -5.98
N GLU A 176 13.54 16.12 -4.76
CA GLU A 176 14.38 16.39 -3.60
C GLU A 176 15.38 15.25 -3.34
N LEU A 177 14.95 13.99 -3.48
CA LEU A 177 15.82 12.82 -3.31
C LEU A 177 16.89 12.73 -4.39
N THR A 178 16.50 12.94 -5.65
CA THR A 178 17.42 12.86 -6.81
C THR A 178 18.44 13.99 -6.86
N LEU A 179 18.16 15.14 -6.23
CA LEU A 179 19.15 16.21 -6.04
C LEU A 179 20.16 15.91 -4.93
N LYS A 180 19.82 15.04 -3.98
CA LYS A 180 20.65 14.70 -2.81
C LYS A 180 21.45 13.41 -2.98
N LEU A 181 21.06 12.56 -3.91
CA LEU A 181 21.57 11.20 -4.07
C LEU A 181 21.91 10.93 -5.53
N ASP A 182 23.04 10.28 -5.78
CA ASP A 182 23.45 9.84 -7.12
C ASP A 182 22.68 8.55 -7.51
N ILE A 183 21.47 8.75 -8.06
CA ILE A 183 20.61 7.65 -8.50
C ILE A 183 21.16 7.07 -9.81
N SER A 184 21.53 5.79 -9.76
CA SER A 184 22.18 5.10 -10.88
C SER A 184 21.21 4.33 -11.77
N VAL A 185 20.00 4.05 -11.27
CA VAL A 185 18.91 3.40 -12.00
C VAL A 185 17.57 3.67 -11.32
N VAL A 186 16.51 3.81 -12.10
CA VAL A 186 15.13 3.85 -11.61
C VAL A 186 14.42 2.56 -11.98
N LEU A 187 13.80 1.92 -10.98
CA LEU A 187 12.96 0.74 -11.10
C LEU A 187 11.51 1.12 -10.80
N ASN A 188 10.77 1.49 -11.84
CA ASN A 188 9.40 1.96 -11.70
C ASN A 188 8.38 0.83 -11.85
N THR A 189 7.50 0.69 -10.87
CA THR A 189 6.37 -0.25 -10.88
C THR A 189 5.01 0.45 -10.97
N THR A 190 4.96 1.78 -11.11
CA THR A 190 3.69 2.49 -11.34
C THR A 190 3.27 2.36 -12.80
N ALA A 191 1.97 2.31 -13.04
CA ALA A 191 1.41 2.28 -14.38
C ALA A 191 1.24 3.71 -14.95
N PHE A 192 0.85 3.77 -16.22
CA PHE A 192 0.53 4.96 -17.00
C PHE A 192 1.73 5.86 -17.34
N ALA A 193 1.53 6.66 -18.39
CA ALA A 193 2.39 7.76 -18.77
C ALA A 193 2.23 8.91 -17.76
N VAL A 194 3.32 9.60 -17.45
CA VAL A 194 3.34 10.91 -16.80
C VAL A 194 3.04 11.98 -17.84
N SER A 195 3.62 11.83 -19.03
CA SER A 195 3.41 12.76 -20.12
C SER A 195 1.95 12.83 -20.57
N SER A 196 1.60 13.97 -21.13
CA SER A 196 0.37 14.24 -21.84
C SER A 196 0.68 15.07 -23.09
N THR A 197 -0.32 15.23 -23.96
CA THR A 197 -0.24 16.13 -25.11
C THR A 197 0.10 17.58 -24.72
N GLU A 198 -0.25 17.97 -23.50
CA GLU A 198 -0.01 19.31 -22.93
C GLU A 198 1.29 19.39 -22.10
N SER A 199 1.92 18.26 -21.79
CA SER A 199 3.12 18.19 -20.92
C SER A 199 4.02 17.03 -21.36
N PRO A 200 5.07 17.29 -22.16
CA PRO A 200 5.97 16.26 -22.67
C PRO A 200 6.73 15.52 -21.55
N ALA A 201 7.17 14.29 -21.82
CA ALA A 201 7.86 13.41 -20.87
C ALA A 201 9.06 14.04 -20.15
N LYS A 202 9.73 15.02 -20.78
CA LYS A 202 10.86 15.77 -20.20
C LYS A 202 10.53 16.59 -18.95
N THR A 203 9.25 16.71 -18.57
CA THR A 203 8.83 17.40 -17.33
C THR A 203 8.52 16.44 -16.18
N GLY A 204 8.65 15.12 -16.36
CA GLY A 204 8.29 14.12 -15.35
C GLY A 204 9.22 14.03 -14.14
N PRO A 205 8.88 13.19 -13.14
CA PRO A 205 9.60 13.09 -11.86
C PRO A 205 11.02 12.56 -11.95
N PHE A 206 11.37 11.89 -13.06
CA PHE A 206 12.71 11.38 -13.31
C PHE A 206 13.55 12.32 -14.18
N ARG A 207 13.07 13.54 -14.49
CA ARG A 207 13.78 14.48 -15.39
C ARG A 207 15.19 14.87 -14.95
N ASN A 208 15.48 14.78 -13.64
CA ASN A 208 16.78 15.15 -13.08
C ASN A 208 17.70 13.94 -12.87
N THR A 209 17.29 12.73 -13.29
CA THR A 209 18.14 11.55 -13.23
C THR A 209 18.71 11.27 -14.62
N ASP A 210 20.03 11.33 -14.77
CA ASP A 210 20.72 10.90 -15.99
C ASP A 210 20.99 9.39 -15.94
N CYS A 211 19.93 8.61 -15.78
CA CYS A 211 20.04 7.16 -15.64
C CYS A 211 18.85 6.42 -16.28
N PRO A 212 19.01 5.12 -16.59
CA PRO A 212 17.92 4.33 -17.16
C PRO A 212 16.71 4.22 -16.22
N VAL A 213 15.51 4.38 -16.79
CA VAL A 213 14.23 4.14 -16.09
C VAL A 213 13.64 2.83 -16.61
N PHE A 214 13.72 1.76 -15.82
CA PHE A 214 13.10 0.49 -16.12
C PHE A 214 11.67 0.42 -15.63
N GLN A 215 10.75 0.04 -16.51
CA GLN A 215 9.37 -0.26 -16.19
C GLN A 215 9.24 -1.74 -15.82
N LEU A 216 9.02 -2.01 -14.54
CA LEU A 216 8.74 -3.34 -13.98
C LEU A 216 7.23 -3.52 -13.84
N ILE A 217 6.71 -4.69 -14.23
CA ILE A 217 5.26 -4.91 -14.33
C ILE A 217 4.78 -5.75 -13.15
N LEU A 218 3.81 -5.23 -12.39
CA LEU A 218 3.04 -5.99 -11.42
C LEU A 218 1.76 -6.45 -12.12
N SER A 219 1.78 -7.64 -12.72
CA SER A 219 0.68 -8.11 -13.56
C SER A 219 -0.58 -8.32 -12.74
N SER A 220 -1.72 -7.90 -13.31
CA SER A 220 -3.04 -8.14 -12.73
C SER A 220 -3.54 -9.57 -12.94
N SER A 221 -2.83 -10.37 -13.73
CA SER A 221 -3.15 -11.78 -14.03
C SER A 221 -2.48 -12.72 -13.04
N GLU A 222 -3.02 -13.94 -12.90
CA GLU A 222 -2.35 -15.03 -12.21
C GLU A 222 -1.17 -15.55 -13.05
N LYS A 223 -0.14 -16.08 -12.39
CA LYS A 223 1.08 -16.54 -13.06
C LYS A 223 0.82 -17.63 -14.10
N ASP A 224 -0.01 -18.62 -13.75
CA ASP A 224 -0.30 -19.75 -14.65
C ASP A 224 -1.11 -19.30 -15.87
N THR A 225 -2.02 -18.33 -15.69
CA THR A 225 -2.73 -17.69 -16.80
C THR A 225 -1.77 -16.94 -17.72
N TRP A 226 -0.79 -16.23 -17.16
CA TRP A 226 0.23 -15.53 -17.93
C TRP A 226 1.14 -16.50 -18.70
N LEU A 227 1.59 -17.60 -18.07
CA LEU A 227 2.43 -18.62 -18.70
C LEU A 227 1.72 -19.35 -19.85
N ALA A 228 0.42 -19.63 -19.69
CA ALA A 228 -0.38 -20.28 -20.72
C ALA A 228 -0.80 -19.33 -21.86
N SER A 229 -0.67 -18.02 -21.66
CA SER A 229 -1.09 -17.01 -22.63
C SER A 229 0.00 -16.75 -23.68
N PRO A 230 -0.29 -16.94 -24.99
CA PRO A 230 0.68 -16.65 -26.05
C PRO A 230 1.00 -15.15 -26.16
N THR A 231 0.13 -14.27 -25.64
CA THR A 231 0.37 -12.82 -25.57
C THR A 231 1.00 -12.39 -24.25
N GLY A 232 1.16 -13.31 -23.29
CA GLY A 232 1.62 -13.03 -21.94
C GLY A 232 0.65 -12.12 -21.17
N LEU A 233 0.89 -10.81 -21.22
CA LEU A 233 0.11 -9.80 -20.48
C LEU A 233 -1.31 -9.64 -21.02
N SER A 234 -2.23 -9.24 -20.14
CA SER A 234 -3.58 -8.86 -20.55
C SER A 234 -3.57 -7.56 -21.38
N PRO A 235 -4.57 -7.32 -22.26
CA PRO A 235 -4.66 -6.06 -23.01
C PRO A 235 -4.62 -4.81 -22.12
N ARG A 236 -5.21 -4.91 -20.92
CA ARG A 236 -5.17 -3.85 -19.90
C ARG A 236 -3.75 -3.61 -19.40
N ASP A 237 -3.03 -4.68 -19.02
CA ASP A 237 -1.66 -4.57 -18.52
C ASP A 237 -0.72 -4.03 -19.60
N ILE A 238 -0.90 -4.43 -20.87
CA ILE A 238 -0.14 -3.90 -22.02
C ILE A 238 -0.36 -2.39 -22.17
N ALA A 239 -1.63 -1.94 -22.23
CA ALA A 239 -1.92 -0.53 -22.36
C ALA A 239 -1.35 0.30 -21.20
N MET A 240 -1.55 -0.18 -19.96
CA MET A 240 -1.19 0.56 -18.75
C MET A 240 0.30 0.51 -18.41
N ASN A 241 0.99 -0.59 -18.68
CA ASN A 241 2.38 -0.81 -18.22
C ASN A 241 3.40 -0.91 -19.36
N VAL A 242 2.97 -0.94 -20.63
CA VAL A 242 3.88 -1.01 -21.79
C VAL A 242 3.66 0.21 -22.68
N ALA A 243 2.54 0.27 -23.40
CA ALA A 243 2.33 1.29 -24.45
C ALA A 243 2.37 2.73 -23.92
N LEU A 244 1.73 3.01 -22.78
CA LEU A 244 1.77 4.35 -22.19
C LEU A 244 3.15 4.69 -21.60
N PRO A 245 3.79 3.84 -20.78
CA PRO A 245 5.17 4.06 -20.34
C PRO A 245 6.22 4.21 -21.45
N GLU A 246 6.05 3.59 -22.62
CA GLU A 246 6.94 3.78 -23.77
C GLU A 246 6.95 5.24 -24.28
N VAL A 247 5.79 5.93 -24.22
CA VAL A 247 5.69 7.35 -24.57
C VAL A 247 6.54 8.23 -23.65
N ASP A 248 6.75 7.80 -22.41
CA ASP A 248 7.64 8.47 -21.46
C ASP A 248 9.12 8.13 -21.66
N GLY A 249 9.46 7.25 -22.61
CA GLY A 249 10.83 6.79 -22.85
C GLY A 249 11.34 5.77 -21.83
N ARG A 250 10.45 5.09 -21.09
CA ARG A 250 10.85 4.07 -20.11
C ARG A 250 11.24 2.78 -20.81
N LEU A 251 12.30 2.14 -20.32
CA LEU A 251 12.76 0.84 -20.80
C LEU A 251 11.87 -0.27 -20.22
N ILE A 252 11.08 -0.90 -21.08
CA ILE A 252 10.19 -1.98 -20.63
C ILE A 252 11.02 -3.22 -20.28
N SER A 253 10.81 -3.75 -19.08
CA SER A 253 11.47 -4.96 -18.61
C SER A 253 10.54 -6.18 -18.71
N ARG A 254 10.10 -6.74 -17.58
CA ARG A 254 9.20 -7.90 -17.49
C ARG A 254 8.22 -7.78 -16.34
N ALA A 255 7.27 -8.72 -16.32
CA ALA A 255 6.47 -8.98 -15.12
C ALA A 255 7.35 -9.52 -14.00
N VAL A 256 7.35 -8.85 -12.85
CA VAL A 256 8.11 -9.22 -11.65
C VAL A 256 7.23 -9.73 -10.51
N SER A 257 5.92 -9.60 -10.67
CA SER A 257 4.91 -10.12 -9.75
C SER A 257 3.59 -10.38 -10.47
N PHE A 258 2.83 -11.33 -9.92
CA PHE A 258 1.52 -11.73 -10.40
C PHE A 258 0.51 -11.68 -9.26
N LYS A 259 -0.75 -11.50 -9.60
CA LYS A 259 -1.85 -11.60 -8.64
C LYS A 259 -1.91 -13.05 -8.12
N SER A 260 -2.00 -13.22 -6.81
CA SER A 260 -2.22 -14.52 -6.20
C SER A 260 -3.67 -14.95 -6.38
N SER A 261 -3.92 -16.25 -6.43
CA SER A 261 -5.25 -16.77 -6.13
C SER A 261 -5.61 -16.42 -4.69
N ALA A 262 -6.89 -16.19 -4.41
CA ALA A 262 -7.34 -15.82 -3.07
C ALA A 262 -7.09 -16.98 -2.09
N GLU A 263 -6.22 -16.80 -1.10
CA GLU A 263 -6.01 -17.79 -0.04
C GLU A 263 -6.97 -17.54 1.11
N TYR A 264 -7.70 -18.58 1.53
CA TYR A 264 -8.59 -18.48 2.67
C TYR A 264 -7.80 -18.59 3.98
N ASP A 265 -7.70 -17.49 4.71
CA ASP A 265 -7.05 -17.48 6.01
C ASP A 265 -8.01 -17.97 7.10
N ARG A 266 -7.69 -19.12 7.69
CA ARG A 266 -8.54 -19.75 8.72
C ARG A 266 -8.65 -18.93 10.00
N LYS A 267 -7.67 -18.08 10.31
CA LYS A 267 -7.64 -17.29 11.56
C LYS A 267 -8.59 -16.09 11.48
N THR A 268 -8.58 -15.39 10.36
CA THR A 268 -9.44 -14.23 10.08
C THR A 268 -10.74 -14.60 9.38
N GLN A 269 -10.86 -15.84 8.89
CA GLN A 269 -12.00 -16.36 8.14
C GLN A 269 -12.31 -15.56 6.86
N CYS A 270 -11.28 -14.96 6.25
CA CYS A 270 -11.39 -14.13 5.06
C CYS A 270 -10.54 -14.72 3.91
N SER A 271 -11.02 -14.52 2.68
CA SER A 271 -10.21 -14.76 1.49
C SER A 271 -9.29 -13.55 1.26
N ILE A 272 -7.98 -13.77 1.27
CA ILE A 272 -6.96 -12.74 1.10
C ILE A 272 -6.36 -12.88 -0.30
N VAL A 273 -6.39 -11.79 -1.07
CA VAL A 273 -5.72 -11.71 -2.37
C VAL A 273 -4.45 -10.88 -2.20
N THR A 274 -3.30 -11.44 -2.58
CA THR A 274 -2.00 -10.78 -2.52
C THR A 274 -1.36 -10.67 -3.90
N TYR A 275 -0.21 -9.99 -3.97
CA TYR A 275 0.70 -10.06 -5.11
C TYR A 275 1.90 -10.91 -4.71
N GLU A 276 2.19 -11.96 -5.49
CA GLU A 276 3.34 -12.81 -5.25
C GLU A 276 4.49 -12.42 -6.19
N PRO A 277 5.70 -12.18 -5.66
CA PRO A 277 6.88 -11.97 -6.49
C PRO A 277 7.26 -13.27 -7.20
N VAL A 278 7.78 -13.15 -8.43
CA VAL A 278 8.57 -14.23 -9.04
C VAL A 278 10.05 -14.02 -8.74
N GLN A 279 10.87 -15.02 -9.03
CA GLN A 279 12.32 -14.86 -8.97
C GLN A 279 12.74 -13.72 -9.90
N ILE A 280 13.12 -12.59 -9.29
CA ILE A 280 13.68 -11.44 -9.98
C ILE A 280 15.16 -11.73 -10.18
N GLU A 281 15.54 -11.91 -11.44
CA GLU A 281 16.95 -12.04 -11.84
C GLU A 281 17.38 -10.74 -12.51
N PHE A 282 18.34 -10.06 -11.93
CA PHE A 282 18.97 -8.92 -12.58
C PHE A 282 20.08 -9.47 -13.46
N HIS A 283 19.83 -9.59 -14.76
CA HIS A 283 20.90 -9.70 -15.75
C HIS A 283 21.28 -8.26 -16.10
N LEU A 284 22.18 -7.68 -15.30
CA LEU A 284 22.80 -6.39 -15.58
C LEU A 284 23.93 -6.56 -16.58
#